data_AF-A0A3C2D5T1-F1
#
_entry.id   AF-A0A3C2D5T1-F1
#
_cell.length_a   1.000
_cell.length_b   1.000
_cell.length_c   1.000
_cell.angle_alpha   90.00
_cell.angle_beta   90.00
_cell.angle_gamma   90.00
#
_symmetry.space_group_name_H-M   'P 1'
#
loop_
_entity.id
_entity.type
_entity.pdbx_description
1 polymer ?
#
loop_
_entity_poly.entity_id
_entity_poly.type
_entity_poly.pdbx_seq_one_letter_code
_entity_poly.pdbx_strand_id
1 'polypeptide(L)'
;MTSVLIPDERIVDKIFLIRGQKVMLDRDLADLYGVETKRLKEAVKRNLSRFPEDFMFELTKDEFANWRSQIATSNSDRMGLRYLPMVFTEHGVLMLSSVLNSKRAVNVNIQIG
;
A
#
# COMPACT_ATOMS: atom_id res chain seq x y z
N MET A 1 17.62 12.41 22.01
CA MET A 1 18.64 12.25 20.96
C MET A 1 18.14 11.18 20.00
N THR A 2 17.73 11.64 18.82
CA THR A 2 17.72 10.93 17.52
C THR A 2 17.33 9.46 17.53
N SER A 3 16.02 9.16 17.43
CA SER A 3 15.59 7.87 16.87
C SER A 3 15.89 7.91 15.37
N VAL A 4 17.06 7.41 15.02
CA VAL A 4 17.50 7.24 13.64
C VAL A 4 16.48 6.37 12.91
N LEU A 5 15.76 7.00 11.99
CA LEU A 5 15.38 6.58 10.63
C LEU A 5 15.99 5.25 10.18
N ILE A 6 15.52 4.12 10.72
CA ILE A 6 15.62 2.84 10.04
C ILE A 6 14.25 2.68 9.39
N PRO A 7 14.13 2.71 8.05
CA PRO A 7 12.92 2.23 7.42
C PRO A 7 12.75 0.80 7.94
N ASP A 8 11.69 0.55 8.72
CA ASP A 8 11.36 -0.79 9.20
C ASP A 8 11.59 -1.75 8.04
N GLU A 9 12.43 -2.78 8.17
CA GLU A 9 12.70 -3.75 7.08
C GLU A 9 11.39 -4.26 6.46
N ARG A 10 10.36 -4.33 7.30
CA ARG A 10 8.96 -4.62 6.96
C ARG A 10 8.35 -3.72 5.89
N ILE A 11 8.75 -2.46 5.81
CA ILE A 11 8.33 -1.50 4.77
C ILE A 11 9.10 -1.79 3.48
N VAL A 12 10.41 -2.00 3.56
CA VAL A 12 11.27 -2.24 2.39
C VAL A 12 10.85 -3.52 1.66
N ASP A 13 10.54 -4.59 2.39
CA ASP A 13 10.03 -5.86 1.83
C ASP A 13 8.65 -5.74 1.16
N LYS A 14 7.94 -4.64 1.40
CA LYS A 14 6.59 -4.37 0.87
C LYS A 14 6.60 -3.36 -0.27
N ILE A 15 7.76 -2.84 -0.67
CA ILE A 15 7.92 -1.93 -1.81
C ILE A 15 8.19 -2.75 -3.07
N PHE A 16 7.33 -2.56 -4.08
CA PHE A 16 7.43 -3.19 -5.38
C PHE A 16 7.74 -2.15 -6.47
N LEU A 17 8.45 -2.55 -7.51
CA LEU A 17 8.68 -1.71 -8.68
C LEU A 17 7.69 -2.12 -9.78
N ILE A 18 6.63 -1.32 -9.96
CA ILE A 18 5.59 -1.58 -10.97
C ILE A 18 5.47 -0.34 -11.85
N ARG A 19 5.50 -0.54 -13.17
CA ARG A 19 5.54 0.56 -14.17
C ARG A 19 6.70 1.57 -13.94
N GLY A 20 7.81 1.10 -13.37
CA GLY A 20 8.95 1.96 -13.01
C GLY A 20 8.74 2.84 -11.79
N GLN A 21 7.63 2.68 -11.06
CA GLN A 21 7.33 3.40 -9.83
C GLN A 21 7.45 2.48 -8.61
N LYS A 22 7.94 3.02 -7.50
CA LYS A 22 7.92 2.35 -6.20
C LYS A 22 6.50 2.40 -5.65
N VAL A 23 5.88 1.23 -5.48
CA VAL A 23 4.50 1.09 -5.04
C VAL A 23 4.36 0.06 -3.93
N MET A 24 3.36 0.23 -3.07
CA MET A 24 2.94 -0.75 -2.07
C MET A 24 1.51 -1.21 -2.33
N LEU A 25 1.21 -2.47 -2.01
CA LEU A 25 -0.14 -3.02 -2.13
C LEU A 25 -1.04 -2.57 -0.97
N ASP A 26 -2.33 -2.44 -1.26
CA ASP A 26 -3.40 -2.13 -0.31
C ASP A 26 -3.38 -3.00 0.95
N ARG A 27 -3.17 -4.31 0.80
CA ARG A 27 -3.12 -5.29 1.90
C ARG A 27 -1.89 -5.08 2.78
N ASP A 28 -0.74 -4.82 2.15
CA ASP A 28 0.54 -4.66 2.80
C ASP A 28 0.55 -3.37 3.60
N LEU A 29 -0.06 -2.33 3.02
CA LEU A 29 -0.27 -1.05 3.65
C LEU A 29 -1.30 -1.11 4.79
N ALA A 30 -2.37 -1.89 4.62
CA ALA A 30 -3.35 -2.14 5.66
C ALA A 30 -2.70 -2.83 6.88
N ASP A 31 -1.83 -3.82 6.65
CA ASP A 31 -1.06 -4.49 7.70
C ASP A 31 -0.09 -3.52 8.42
N LEU A 32 0.61 -2.68 7.66
CA LEU A 32 1.53 -1.66 8.20
C LEU A 32 0.78 -0.67 9.11
N TYR A 33 -0.36 -0.16 8.64
CA TYR A 33 -1.21 0.74 9.41
C TYR A 33 -1.99 0.04 10.53
N GLY A 34 -2.04 -1.29 10.53
CA GLY A 34 -2.85 -2.08 11.47
C GLY A 34 -4.35 -1.85 11.29
N VAL A 35 -4.80 -1.63 10.06
CA VAL A 35 -6.21 -1.48 9.68
C VAL A 35 -6.63 -2.63 8.78
N GLU A 36 -7.92 -2.91 8.70
CA GLU A 36 -8.42 -3.88 7.73
C GLU A 36 -8.30 -3.31 6.31
N THR A 37 -7.93 -4.16 5.33
CA THR A 37 -7.85 -3.77 3.91
C THR A 37 -9.18 -3.19 3.41
N LYS A 38 -10.31 -3.70 3.92
CA LYS A 38 -11.64 -3.16 3.62
C LYS A 38 -11.79 -1.71 4.09
N ARG A 39 -11.36 -1.38 5.31
CA ARG A 39 -11.41 -0.02 5.86
C ARG A 39 -10.51 0.95 5.08
N LEU A 40 -9.33 0.49 4.66
CA LEU A 40 -8.44 1.27 3.81
C LEU A 40 -9.12 1.59 2.48
N LYS A 41 -9.71 0.60 1.80
CA LYS A 41 -10.47 0.81 0.55
C LYS A 41 -11.66 1.74 0.73
N GLU A 42 -12.40 1.62 1.82
CA GLU A 42 -13.52 2.52 2.13
C GLU A 42 -13.04 3.96 2.32
N ALA A 43 -11.92 4.18 3.03
CA ALA A 43 -11.34 5.50 3.25
C ALA A 43 -10.90 6.16 1.94
N VAL A 44 -10.28 5.39 1.04
CA VAL A 44 -9.91 5.82 -0.31
C VAL A 44 -11.15 6.19 -1.12
N LYS A 45 -12.16 5.31 -1.18
CA LYS A 45 -13.40 5.56 -1.92
C LYS A 45 -14.14 6.81 -1.45
N ARG A 46 -14.12 7.10 -0.15
CA ARG A 46 -14.71 8.34 0.40
C ARG A 46 -13.93 9.60 0.03
N ASN A 47 -12.64 9.47 -0.28
CA ASN A 47 -11.74 10.58 -0.56
C ASN A 47 -11.12 10.47 -1.97
N LEU A 48 -11.82 9.86 -2.93
CA LEU A 48 -11.32 9.66 -4.30
C LEU A 48 -10.77 10.94 -4.95
N SER A 49 -11.35 12.11 -4.63
CA SER A 49 -10.87 13.41 -5.09
C SER A 49 -9.44 13.77 -4.64
N ARG A 50 -8.90 13.09 -3.62
CA ARG A 50 -7.55 13.26 -3.08
C ARG A 50 -6.54 12.23 -3.62
N PHE A 51 -7.01 11.28 -4.41
CA PHE A 51 -6.22 10.16 -4.94
C PHE A 51 -6.25 10.19 -6.47
N PRO A 52 -5.44 11.05 -7.11
CA PRO A 52 -5.27 11.00 -8.54
C PRO A 52 -4.54 9.70 -8.97
N GLU A 53 -4.59 9.39 -10.25
CA GLU A 53 -4.02 8.16 -10.83
C GLU A 53 -2.51 7.99 -10.60
N ASP A 54 -1.79 9.10 -10.40
CA ASP A 54 -0.36 9.09 -10.05
C ASP A 54 -0.08 8.65 -8.60
N PHE A 55 -1.11 8.66 -7.74
CA PHE A 55 -0.99 8.34 -6.31
C PHE A 55 -1.41 6.91 -6.04
N MET A 56 -2.37 6.40 -6.81
CA MET A 56 -2.81 5.03 -6.73
C MET A 56 -3.41 4.55 -8.05
N PHE A 57 -3.28 3.25 -8.28
CA PHE A 57 -3.92 2.60 -9.42
C PHE A 57 -4.22 1.14 -9.09
N GLU A 58 -5.14 0.54 -9.84
CA GLU A 58 -5.39 -0.90 -9.76
C GLU A 58 -4.42 -1.63 -10.69
N LEU A 59 -3.88 -2.76 -10.24
CA LEU A 59 -3.09 -3.63 -11.11
C LEU A 59 -3.98 -4.24 -12.19
N THR A 60 -3.45 -4.35 -13.40
CA THR A 60 -4.09 -5.16 -14.44
C THR A 60 -3.98 -6.65 -14.09
N LYS A 61 -4.81 -7.49 -14.72
CA LYS A 61 -4.75 -8.94 -14.52
C LYS A 61 -3.37 -9.51 -14.87
N ASP A 62 -2.76 -8.99 -15.93
CA ASP A 62 -1.43 -9.39 -16.38
C ASP A 62 -0.33 -8.93 -15.40
N GLU A 63 -0.36 -7.67 -14.95
CA GLU A 63 0.57 -7.18 -13.93
C GLU A 63 0.45 -7.96 -12.63
N PHE A 64 -0.78 -8.25 -12.22
CA PHE A 64 -1.04 -9.04 -11.03
C PHE A 64 -0.58 -10.49 -11.19
N ALA A 65 -0.77 -11.11 -12.36
CA ALA A 65 -0.26 -12.45 -12.63
C ALA A 65 1.28 -12.51 -12.64
N ASN A 66 1.94 -11.52 -13.27
CA ASN A 66 3.39 -11.42 -13.31
C ASN A 66 3.99 -11.10 -11.93
N TRP A 67 3.37 -10.21 -11.17
CA TRP A 67 3.78 -9.92 -9.80
C TRP A 67 3.58 -11.15 -8.89
N ARG A 68 2.47 -11.87 -9.03
CA ARG A 68 2.21 -13.13 -8.30
C ARG A 68 3.20 -14.24 -8.62
N SER A 69 3.69 -14.33 -9.86
CA SER A 69 4.67 -15.36 -10.21
C SER A 69 6.06 -15.04 -9.64
N GLN A 70 6.38 -13.76 -9.47
CA GLN A 70 7.64 -13.31 -8.92
C GLN A 70 7.70 -13.36 -7.38
N ILE A 71 6.56 -13.33 -6.70
CA ILE A 71 6.50 -13.27 -5.23
C ILE A 71 5.77 -14.48 -4.67
N ALA A 72 6.35 -15.09 -3.64
CA ALA A 72 5.73 -16.15 -2.85
C ALA A 72 4.53 -15.59 -2.07
N THR A 73 3.40 -15.50 -2.75
CA THR A 73 2.18 -14.91 -2.22
C THR A 73 1.45 -15.87 -1.27
N SER A 74 0.86 -15.31 -0.21
CA SER A 74 0.03 -16.02 0.78
C SER A 74 -1.07 -16.86 0.11
N ASN A 75 -1.48 -17.96 0.76
CA ASN A 75 -2.56 -18.84 0.30
C ASN A 75 -3.87 -18.09 -0.03
N SER A 76 -4.15 -16.97 0.65
CA SER A 76 -5.32 -16.12 0.37
C SER A 76 -5.25 -15.41 -0.99
N ASP A 77 -4.05 -15.14 -1.50
CA ASP A 77 -3.82 -14.55 -2.83
C ASP A 77 -3.80 -15.63 -3.92
N ARG A 78 -3.31 -16.84 -3.56
CA ARG A 78 -3.34 -18.06 -4.39
C ARG A 78 -4.76 -18.57 -4.67
N MET A 79 -5.71 -18.40 -3.74
CA MET A 79 -7.10 -18.84 -3.88
C MET A 79 -7.93 -17.95 -4.84
N GLY A 80 -7.30 -16.97 -5.47
CA GLY A 80 -7.95 -16.03 -6.39
C GLY A 80 -8.54 -14.86 -5.63
N LEU A 81 -7.85 -13.72 -5.65
CA LEU A 81 -8.44 -12.47 -5.18
C LEU A 81 -9.69 -12.17 -6.02
N ARG A 82 -10.84 -12.02 -5.35
CA ARG A 82 -12.11 -11.62 -5.97
C ARG A 82 -12.05 -10.20 -6.56
N TYR A 83 -11.05 -9.42 -6.17
CA TYR A 83 -10.81 -8.04 -6.59
C TYR A 83 -9.33 -7.84 -6.86
N LEU A 84 -9.00 -7.13 -7.95
CA LEU A 84 -7.62 -6.74 -8.22
C LEU A 84 -7.10 -5.88 -7.06
N PRO A 85 -5.86 -6.11 -6.60
CA PRO A 85 -5.30 -5.30 -5.54
C PRO A 85 -5.01 -3.90 -6.04
N MET A 86 -5.27 -2.92 -5.18
CA MET A 86 -4.86 -1.54 -5.41
C MET A 86 -3.41 -1.37 -4.99
N VAL A 87 -2.65 -0.61 -5.76
CA VAL A 87 -1.30 -0.20 -5.42
C VAL A 87 -1.24 1.30 -5.19
N PHE A 88 -0.39 1.71 -4.27
CA PHE A 88 -0.19 3.09 -3.84
C PHE A 88 1.28 3.46 -4.03
N THR A 89 1.52 4.60 -4.67
CA THR A 89 2.86 5.19 -4.72
C THR A 89 3.21 5.80 -3.37
N GLU A 90 4.46 6.21 -3.18
CA GLU A 90 4.90 6.94 -1.99
C GLU A 90 3.97 8.11 -1.63
N HIS A 91 3.58 8.91 -2.62
CA HIS A 91 2.63 10.01 -2.45
C HIS A 91 1.23 9.53 -2.04
N GLY A 92 0.76 8.41 -2.61
CA GLY A 92 -0.50 7.78 -2.20
C GLY A 92 -0.48 7.29 -0.75
N VAL A 93 0.67 6.77 -0.29
CA VAL A 93 0.87 6.34 1.09
C VAL A 93 0.85 7.55 2.04
N LEU A 94 1.55 8.64 1.69
CA LEU A 94 1.50 9.89 2.45
C LEU A 94 0.06 10.43 2.56
N MET A 95 -0.70 10.39 1.46
CA MET A 95 -2.11 10.81 1.48
C MET A 95 -3.01 9.90 2.32
N LEU A 96 -2.78 8.58 2.31
CA LEU A 96 -3.49 7.63 3.16
C LEU A 96 -3.26 7.91 4.64
N SER A 97 -2.04 8.27 5.02
CA SER A 97 -1.74 8.62 6.41
C SER A 97 -2.57 9.82 6.91
N SER A 98 -2.80 10.78 6.01
CA SER A 98 -3.58 11.99 6.27
C SER A 98 -5.08 11.69 6.38
N VAL A 99 -5.58 10.72 5.61
CA VAL A 99 -7.00 10.33 5.58
C VAL A 99 -7.37 9.39 6.74
N LEU A 100 -6.48 8.47 7.12
CA LEU A 100 -6.76 7.47 8.15
C LEU A 100 -6.72 8.03 9.59
N ASN A 101 -6.14 9.20 9.79
CA ASN A 101 -6.11 9.97 11.06
C ASN A 101 -5.95 9.12 12.33
N SER A 102 -5.10 8.09 12.25
CA SER A 102 -4.81 7.14 13.33
C SER A 102 -3.40 7.42 13.85
N LYS A 103 -3.18 7.28 15.17
CA LYS A 103 -1.85 7.45 15.78
C LYS A 103 -0.77 6.60 15.09
N ARG A 104 -1.14 5.43 14.55
CA ARG A 104 -0.24 4.56 13.76
C ARG A 104 0.02 5.09 12.35
N ALA A 105 -1.01 5.69 11.73
CA ALA A 105 -0.88 6.27 10.40
C ALA A 105 0.06 7.48 10.38
N VAL A 106 -0.01 8.32 11.42
CA VAL A 106 0.90 9.45 11.62
C VAL A 106 2.34 8.99 11.79
N ASN A 107 2.58 7.88 12.51
CA ASN A 107 3.94 7.36 12.72
C ASN A 107 4.57 6.81 11.43
N VAL A 108 3.81 6.03 10.65
CA VAL A 108 4.27 5.54 9.33
C VAL A 108 4.55 6.69 8.36
N ASN A 109 3.80 7.80 8.42
CA ASN A 109 4.09 9.00 7.62
C ASN A 109 5.46 9.61 7.93
N ILE A 110 5.83 9.63 9.21
CA ILE A 110 7.14 10.13 9.70
C ILE A 110 8.29 9.18 9.31
N GLN A 111 8.00 7.90 9.07
CA GLN A 111 9.00 6.92 8.63
C GLN A 111 9.22 6.90 7.11
N ILE A 112 8.26 7.39 6.33
CA ILE A 112 8.31 7.40 4.86
C ILE A 112 8.86 8.73 4.32
N GLY A 113 8.48 9.86 4.94
CA GLY A 113 9.00 11.19 4.59
C GLY A 113 10.33 11.50 5.25
#